data_AF-A0A533UFU0-F1
#
_entry.id   AF-A0A533UFU0-F1
#
_cell.length_a   1.000
_cell.length_b   1.000
_cell.length_c   1.000
_cell.angle_alpha   90.00
_cell.angle_beta   90.00
_cell.angle_gamma   90.00
#
_symmetry.space_group_name_H-M   'P 1'
#
loop_
_entity.id
_entity.type
_entity.pdbx_description
1 polymer ?
#
loop_
_entity_poly.entity_id
_entity_poly.type
_entity_poly.pdbx_seq_one_letter_code
_entity_poly.pdbx_strand_id
1 'polypeptide(L)'
;NWTVNFQNFIPKGFVGLMLGMGITYIAFEGYEIIVQTGEEVKNPKKNIPKAIFITLGIVTTIYIVFTFSFLVGLDPSKIGTEAWRFIGDHQELGIPQAAQFLLPFGTIIVLAGGMVSTVAGLSATTFSSSRVSFAMGRQYNLPYIFSSIHPKYHTPHFAIIASGFIMLIMSSWLPVTQLAIAAGVLFLFLFTQVNWAGIQIRRLYGHKLDYGFKIPLFPIMPILGICAKAGLAIFLLIYDPLSWAIAIVWILIGFSLYKLYIAKKEIEHYAPLVANKEPSQRKDYRIMVVFNKKNAGNLVKIASAIAKDKDGEISLLSIVTIPIQIPLSMSQGFAEPTMHSVEEIKKSLPDAANYGYLVRLTHDTTDAILATVEEQGINLLVMDFYDLRNNRKLLTLSTCDILGVHIKKEFEKELSHVVVSYDKGRHSDLGLEVASAFSNTLGSSMRIVRGVVESPEEI
;
A
#
# COMPACT_ATOMS: atom_id res chain seq x y z
N ASN A 1 10.61 -35.75 -36.15
CA ASN A 1 9.31 -36.45 -36.06
C ASN A 1 8.15 -35.52 -35.69
N TRP A 2 8.09 -34.31 -36.28
CA TRP A 2 7.11 -33.28 -35.87
C TRP A 2 5.67 -33.66 -36.22
N THR A 3 5.43 -34.29 -37.37
CA THR A 3 4.08 -34.74 -37.78
C THR A 3 3.49 -35.78 -36.83
N VAL A 4 4.31 -36.67 -36.26
CA VAL A 4 3.88 -37.70 -35.32
C VAL A 4 3.66 -37.12 -33.93
N ASN A 5 4.63 -36.35 -33.41
CA ASN A 5 4.57 -35.82 -32.05
C ASN A 5 3.52 -34.71 -31.86
N PHE A 6 3.09 -34.05 -32.93
CA PHE A 6 2.03 -33.02 -32.89
C PHE A 6 0.68 -33.49 -33.45
N GLN A 7 0.52 -34.78 -33.78
CA GLN A 7 -0.74 -35.31 -34.32
C GLN A 7 -1.91 -35.12 -33.34
N ASN A 8 -1.66 -35.29 -32.03
CA ASN A 8 -2.60 -35.02 -30.95
C ASN A 8 -2.11 -33.82 -30.13
N PHE A 9 -2.37 -32.60 -30.59
CA PHE A 9 -1.88 -31.37 -29.93
C PHE A 9 -2.45 -31.15 -28.52
N ILE A 10 -3.68 -31.61 -28.25
CA ILE A 10 -4.35 -31.47 -26.95
C ILE A 10 -4.83 -32.84 -26.45
N PRO A 11 -3.90 -33.75 -26.08
CA PRO A 11 -4.24 -35.16 -25.82
C PRO A 11 -5.13 -35.33 -24.57
N LYS A 12 -5.04 -34.39 -23.61
CA LYS A 12 -5.88 -34.36 -22.40
C LYS A 12 -7.05 -33.37 -22.48
N GLY A 13 -7.39 -32.91 -23.69
CA GLY A 13 -8.42 -31.91 -23.93
C GLY A 13 -8.16 -30.57 -23.23
N PHE A 14 -9.19 -29.72 -23.21
CA PHE A 14 -9.10 -28.36 -22.66
C PHE A 14 -8.76 -28.34 -21.16
N VAL A 15 -9.24 -29.33 -20.41
CA VAL A 15 -8.92 -29.51 -18.98
C VAL A 15 -7.42 -29.70 -18.77
N GLY A 16 -6.78 -30.57 -19.55
CA GLY A 16 -5.34 -30.78 -19.49
C GLY A 16 -4.54 -29.54 -19.85
N LEU A 17 -5.02 -28.75 -20.81
CA LEU A 17 -4.42 -27.45 -21.17
C LEU A 17 -4.49 -26.47 -20.00
N MET A 18 -5.65 -26.30 -19.37
CA MET A 18 -5.82 -25.41 -18.21
C MET A 18 -4.98 -25.84 -17.02
N LEU A 19 -4.88 -27.16 -16.76
CA LEU A 19 -3.98 -27.71 -15.74
C LEU A 19 -2.52 -27.39 -16.02
N GLY A 20 -2.08 -27.64 -17.25
CA GLY A 20 -0.73 -27.29 -17.70
C GLY A 20 -0.45 -25.82 -17.48
N MET A 21 -1.34 -24.93 -17.94
CA MET A 21 -1.23 -23.49 -17.74
C MET A 21 -1.09 -23.09 -16.26
N GLY A 22 -1.90 -23.70 -15.38
CA GLY A 22 -1.88 -23.41 -13.94
C GLY A 22 -0.56 -23.80 -13.28
N ILE A 23 -0.04 -24.98 -13.60
CA ILE A 23 1.21 -25.49 -13.02
C ILE A 23 2.42 -24.75 -13.61
N THR A 24 2.41 -24.44 -14.92
CA THR A 24 3.52 -23.73 -15.58
C THR A 24 3.49 -22.23 -15.37
N TYR A 25 2.44 -21.67 -14.76
CA TYR A 25 2.32 -20.23 -14.54
C TYR A 25 3.55 -19.65 -13.80
N ILE A 26 4.06 -20.40 -12.83
CA ILE A 26 5.23 -20.00 -12.04
C ILE A 26 6.50 -19.87 -12.89
N ALA A 27 6.60 -20.53 -14.03
CA ALA A 27 7.75 -20.38 -14.94
C ALA A 27 7.80 -18.98 -15.58
N PHE A 28 6.67 -18.26 -15.65
CA PHE A 28 6.60 -16.89 -16.16
C PHE A 28 6.71 -15.83 -15.04
N GLU A 29 6.87 -16.26 -13.79
CA GLU A 29 7.18 -15.38 -12.66
C GLU A 29 8.61 -14.84 -12.76
N GLY A 30 8.88 -13.66 -12.19
CA GLY A 30 10.20 -13.04 -12.17
C GLY A 30 10.28 -11.71 -12.93
N TYR A 31 9.28 -11.35 -13.74
CA TYR A 31 9.28 -10.04 -14.42
C TYR A 31 9.08 -8.87 -13.43
N GLU A 32 8.45 -9.13 -12.30
CA GLU A 32 8.22 -8.16 -11.23
C GLU A 32 9.49 -7.79 -10.46
N ILE A 33 10.53 -8.63 -10.51
CA ILE A 33 11.86 -8.32 -9.95
C ILE A 33 12.42 -7.02 -10.57
N ILE A 34 12.13 -6.76 -11.85
CA ILE A 34 12.52 -5.53 -12.57
C ILE A 34 11.84 -4.30 -11.94
N VAL A 35 10.61 -4.43 -11.47
CA VAL A 35 9.85 -3.33 -10.86
C VAL A 35 10.36 -3.02 -9.46
N GLN A 36 10.73 -4.04 -8.70
CA GLN A 36 11.24 -3.89 -7.34
C GLN A 36 12.60 -3.18 -7.26
N THR A 37 13.36 -3.18 -8.36
CA THR A 37 14.60 -2.40 -8.49
C THR A 37 14.38 -0.99 -9.04
N GLY A 38 13.13 -0.52 -9.11
CA GLY A 38 12.81 0.75 -9.76
C GLY A 38 13.53 1.98 -9.18
N GLU A 39 13.94 1.95 -7.90
CA GLU A 39 14.74 3.01 -7.26
C GLU A 39 16.17 3.09 -7.82
N GLU A 40 16.72 1.99 -8.36
CA GLU A 40 18.09 1.89 -8.88
C GLU A 40 18.15 2.06 -10.41
N VAL A 41 17.01 2.00 -11.09
CA VAL A 41 16.93 2.07 -12.56
C VAL A 41 17.04 3.52 -13.04
N LYS A 42 18.01 3.80 -13.92
CA LYS A 42 18.08 5.08 -14.64
C LYS A 42 16.84 5.25 -15.52
N ASN A 43 16.13 6.37 -15.42
CA ASN A 43 14.91 6.67 -16.18
C ASN A 43 13.82 5.57 -16.08
N PRO A 44 13.31 5.27 -14.86
CA PRO A 44 12.44 4.12 -14.62
C PRO A 44 11.13 4.18 -15.43
N LYS A 45 10.59 5.38 -15.65
CA LYS A 45 9.37 5.62 -16.46
C LYS A 45 9.45 5.03 -17.88
N LYS A 46 10.63 4.99 -18.50
CA LYS A 46 10.83 4.47 -19.86
C LYS A 46 11.49 3.09 -19.87
N ASN A 47 12.39 2.83 -18.94
CA ASN A 47 13.22 1.63 -18.98
C ASN A 47 12.53 0.41 -18.35
N ILE A 48 11.76 0.57 -17.27
CA ILE A 48 11.04 -0.57 -16.65
C ILE A 48 10.03 -1.19 -17.63
N PRO A 49 9.15 -0.44 -18.32
CA PRO A 49 8.20 -1.04 -19.25
C PRO A 49 8.89 -1.77 -20.41
N LYS A 50 9.95 -1.17 -20.98
CA LYS A 50 10.73 -1.79 -22.06
C LYS A 50 11.38 -3.09 -21.62
N ALA A 51 12.02 -3.09 -20.44
CA ALA A 51 12.66 -4.27 -19.90
C ALA A 51 11.67 -5.41 -19.70
N ILE A 52 10.48 -5.14 -19.14
CA ILE A 52 9.43 -6.16 -18.97
C ILE A 52 9.02 -6.78 -20.31
N PHE A 53 8.69 -5.97 -21.32
CA PHE A 53 8.25 -6.51 -22.62
C PHE A 53 9.36 -7.24 -23.38
N ILE A 54 10.60 -6.74 -23.32
CA ILE A 54 11.76 -7.40 -23.95
C ILE A 54 12.01 -8.76 -23.29
N THR A 55 12.06 -8.80 -21.95
CA THR A 55 12.29 -10.04 -21.20
C THR A 55 11.17 -11.05 -21.45
N LEU A 56 9.91 -10.64 -21.39
CA LEU A 56 8.77 -11.53 -21.67
C LEU A 56 8.83 -12.07 -23.10
N GLY A 57 9.16 -11.24 -24.09
CA GLY A 57 9.31 -11.67 -25.49
C GLY A 57 10.43 -12.69 -25.67
N ILE A 58 11.60 -12.43 -25.06
CA ILE A 58 12.75 -13.34 -25.12
C ILE A 58 12.43 -14.67 -24.44
N VAL A 59 11.93 -14.64 -23.20
CA VAL A 59 11.63 -15.85 -22.42
C VAL A 59 10.56 -16.70 -23.09
N THR A 60 9.47 -16.08 -23.56
CA THR A 60 8.40 -16.80 -24.28
C THR A 60 8.94 -17.47 -25.54
N THR A 61 9.78 -16.76 -26.30
CA THR A 61 10.41 -17.32 -27.52
C THR A 61 11.30 -18.50 -27.17
N ILE A 62 12.14 -18.38 -26.15
CA ILE A 62 13.02 -19.46 -25.69
C ILE A 62 12.18 -20.66 -25.25
N TYR A 63 11.12 -20.47 -24.47
CA TYR A 63 10.27 -21.57 -24.02
C TYR A 63 9.59 -22.31 -25.17
N ILE A 64 9.08 -21.59 -26.17
CA ILE A 64 8.47 -22.19 -27.36
C ILE A 64 9.52 -22.98 -28.15
N VAL A 65 10.67 -22.37 -28.46
CA VAL A 65 11.75 -23.03 -29.22
C VAL A 65 12.28 -24.25 -28.49
N PHE A 66 12.47 -24.14 -27.18
CA PHE A 66 12.99 -25.22 -26.35
C PHE A 66 11.98 -26.38 -26.30
N THR A 67 10.73 -26.09 -25.96
CA THR A 67 9.65 -27.11 -25.91
C THR A 67 9.50 -27.79 -27.27
N PHE A 68 9.47 -27.03 -28.36
CA PHE A 68 9.39 -27.56 -29.71
C PHE A 68 10.58 -28.47 -30.05
N SER A 69 11.82 -28.05 -29.73
CA SER A 69 13.02 -28.83 -30.00
C SER A 69 13.00 -30.18 -29.28
N PHE A 70 12.61 -30.21 -28.01
CA PHE A 70 12.52 -31.44 -27.23
C PHE A 70 11.40 -32.37 -27.72
N LEU A 71 10.24 -31.81 -28.06
CA LEU A 71 9.14 -32.61 -28.61
C LEU A 71 9.46 -33.17 -30.00
N VAL A 72 10.14 -32.43 -30.88
CA VAL A 72 10.44 -32.89 -32.24
C VAL A 72 11.60 -33.89 -32.29
N GLY A 73 12.60 -33.70 -31.44
CA GLY A 73 13.83 -34.49 -31.43
C GLY A 73 13.68 -35.86 -30.79
N LEU A 74 12.66 -36.06 -29.96
CA LEU A 74 12.32 -37.36 -29.41
C LEU A 74 11.59 -38.22 -30.44
N ASP A 75 12.14 -39.39 -30.71
CA ASP A 75 11.55 -40.37 -31.61
C ASP A 75 10.71 -41.40 -30.83
N PRO A 76 9.37 -41.42 -31.01
CA PRO A 76 8.50 -42.39 -30.34
C PRO A 76 8.93 -43.85 -30.54
N SER A 77 9.52 -44.18 -31.69
CA SER A 77 10.00 -45.53 -31.98
C SER A 77 11.21 -45.95 -31.14
N LYS A 78 12.03 -44.98 -30.69
CA LYS A 78 13.24 -45.23 -29.88
C LYS A 78 12.95 -45.19 -28.38
N ILE A 79 12.02 -44.32 -27.96
CA ILE A 79 11.68 -44.13 -26.54
C ILE A 79 10.47 -44.98 -26.10
N GLY A 80 9.81 -45.67 -27.04
CA GLY A 80 8.70 -46.59 -26.77
C GLY A 80 7.38 -45.93 -26.34
N THR A 81 7.31 -44.60 -26.31
CA THR A 81 6.14 -43.81 -25.88
C THR A 81 6.08 -42.47 -26.62
N GLU A 82 4.98 -41.73 -26.48
CA GLU A 82 4.86 -40.37 -27.03
C GLU A 82 5.83 -39.41 -26.33
N ALA A 83 6.45 -38.49 -27.07
CA ALA A 83 7.49 -37.60 -26.55
C ALA A 83 7.08 -36.80 -25.30
N TRP A 84 5.87 -36.23 -25.28
CA TRP A 84 5.35 -35.48 -24.13
C TRP A 84 5.13 -36.37 -22.90
N ARG A 85 4.76 -37.64 -23.12
CA ARG A 85 4.55 -38.62 -22.06
C ARG A 85 5.87 -39.09 -21.48
N PHE A 86 6.86 -39.36 -22.34
CA PHE A 86 8.22 -39.67 -21.90
C PHE A 86 8.78 -38.57 -20.98
N ILE A 87 8.68 -37.30 -21.39
CA ILE A 87 9.17 -36.18 -20.58
C ILE A 87 8.37 -36.07 -19.27
N GLY A 88 7.04 -36.18 -19.33
CA GLY A 88 6.16 -36.06 -18.17
C GLY A 88 6.36 -37.16 -17.13
N ASP A 89 6.50 -38.42 -17.56
CA ASP A 89 6.65 -39.58 -16.69
C ASP A 89 7.99 -39.55 -15.92
N HIS A 90 9.01 -38.90 -16.47
CA HIS A 90 10.33 -38.73 -15.83
C HIS A 90 10.47 -37.42 -15.03
N GLN A 91 9.39 -36.62 -14.93
CA GLN A 91 9.33 -35.40 -14.10
C GLN A 91 10.54 -34.47 -14.28
N GLU A 92 11.25 -34.14 -13.19
CA GLU A 92 12.42 -33.24 -13.18
C GLU A 92 13.58 -33.74 -14.06
N LEU A 93 13.69 -35.06 -14.25
CA LEU A 93 14.72 -35.69 -15.06
C LEU A 93 14.31 -35.86 -16.53
N GLY A 94 13.06 -35.57 -16.89
CA GLY A 94 12.54 -35.80 -18.24
C GLY A 94 13.29 -35.02 -19.33
N ILE A 95 13.55 -33.73 -19.10
CA ILE A 95 14.32 -32.90 -20.05
C ILE A 95 15.80 -33.34 -20.10
N PRO A 96 16.52 -33.53 -18.97
CA PRO A 96 17.87 -34.10 -19.00
C PRO A 96 17.99 -35.44 -19.74
N GLN A 97 17.05 -36.35 -19.53
CA GLN A 97 17.06 -37.65 -20.20
C GLN A 97 16.72 -37.53 -21.67
N ALA A 98 15.76 -36.67 -22.03
CA ALA A 98 15.43 -36.38 -23.41
C ALA A 98 16.62 -35.78 -24.18
N ALA A 99 17.45 -34.98 -23.52
CA ALA A 99 18.62 -34.35 -24.12
C ALA A 99 19.67 -35.37 -24.61
N GLN A 100 19.73 -36.55 -23.98
CA GLN A 100 20.62 -37.63 -24.40
C GLN A 100 20.34 -38.11 -25.82
N PHE A 101 19.08 -38.02 -26.27
CA PHE A 101 18.67 -38.43 -27.61
C PHE A 101 18.90 -37.35 -28.66
N LEU A 102 19.10 -36.09 -28.24
CA LEU A 102 19.26 -34.93 -29.12
C LEU A 102 20.72 -34.64 -29.44
N LEU A 103 21.61 -34.74 -28.44
CA LEU A 103 23.03 -34.41 -28.60
C LEU A 103 23.92 -35.26 -27.67
N PRO A 104 25.18 -35.54 -28.07
CA PRO A 104 26.13 -36.22 -27.21
C PRO A 104 26.35 -35.42 -25.92
N PHE A 105 26.42 -36.12 -24.78
CA PHE A 105 26.50 -35.52 -23.44
C PHE A 105 25.33 -34.59 -23.07
N GLY A 106 24.19 -34.66 -23.79
CA GLY A 106 23.05 -33.77 -23.59
C GLY A 106 22.53 -33.73 -22.15
N THR A 107 22.48 -34.88 -21.46
CA THR A 107 22.09 -34.94 -20.04
C THR A 107 22.96 -34.05 -19.16
N ILE A 108 24.29 -34.13 -19.32
CA ILE A 108 25.25 -33.38 -18.51
C ILE A 108 25.13 -31.89 -18.81
N ILE A 109 25.02 -31.52 -20.09
CA ILE A 109 24.89 -30.13 -20.53
C ILE A 109 23.62 -29.50 -19.94
N VAL A 110 22.48 -30.19 -20.03
CA VAL A 110 21.21 -29.70 -19.49
C VAL A 110 21.23 -29.64 -17.97
N LEU A 111 21.79 -30.64 -17.28
CA LEU A 111 21.91 -30.61 -15.82
C LEU A 111 22.82 -29.47 -15.35
N ALA A 112 23.99 -29.30 -15.97
CA ALA A 112 24.91 -28.22 -15.64
C ALA A 112 24.29 -26.85 -15.90
N GLY A 113 23.63 -26.67 -17.06
CA GLY A 113 22.89 -25.45 -17.38
C GLY A 113 21.75 -25.19 -16.39
N GLY A 114 21.00 -26.22 -16.03
CA GLY A 114 19.93 -26.16 -15.02
C GLY A 114 20.44 -25.75 -13.65
N MET A 115 21.57 -26.30 -13.20
CA MET A 115 22.21 -25.91 -11.93
C MET A 115 22.61 -24.43 -11.94
N VAL A 116 23.31 -23.98 -12.98
CA VAL A 116 23.72 -22.56 -13.12
C VAL A 116 22.49 -21.65 -13.15
N SER A 117 21.46 -22.03 -13.89
CA SER A 117 20.19 -21.29 -13.96
C SER A 117 19.48 -21.21 -12.61
N THR A 118 19.49 -22.30 -11.84
CA THR A 118 18.84 -22.34 -10.52
C THR A 118 19.56 -21.46 -9.50
N VAL A 119 20.90 -21.46 -9.51
CA VAL A 119 21.71 -20.56 -8.66
C VAL A 119 21.46 -19.09 -9.01
N ALA A 120 21.38 -18.77 -10.32
CA ALA A 120 21.07 -17.43 -10.77
C ALA A 120 19.65 -17.00 -10.35
N GLY A 121 18.65 -17.89 -10.51
CA GLY A 121 17.28 -17.66 -10.09
C GLY A 121 17.15 -17.42 -8.59
N LEU A 122 17.77 -18.28 -7.77
CA LEU A 122 17.81 -18.13 -6.31
C LEU A 122 18.43 -16.80 -5.89
N SER A 123 19.52 -16.40 -6.55
CA SER A 123 20.18 -15.12 -6.27
C SER A 123 19.27 -13.93 -6.60
N ALA A 124 18.57 -13.98 -7.74
CA ALA A 124 17.65 -12.94 -8.17
C ALA A 124 16.43 -12.81 -7.24
N THR A 125 15.81 -13.92 -6.83
CA THR A 125 14.66 -13.92 -5.92
C THR A 125 15.03 -13.54 -4.50
N THR A 126 16.22 -13.94 -4.02
CA THR A 126 16.76 -13.47 -2.73
C THR A 126 17.00 -11.98 -2.73
N PHE A 127 17.57 -11.45 -3.81
CA PHE A 127 17.76 -10.02 -3.98
C PHE A 127 16.42 -9.27 -3.99
N SER A 128 15.45 -9.74 -4.78
CA SER A 128 14.08 -9.23 -4.85
C SER A 128 13.38 -9.20 -3.47
N SER A 129 13.29 -10.33 -2.79
CA SER A 129 12.65 -10.45 -1.47
C SER A 129 13.27 -9.53 -0.42
N SER A 130 14.60 -9.36 -0.45
CA SER A 130 15.30 -8.47 0.47
C SER A 130 14.95 -6.99 0.25
N ARG A 131 14.72 -6.56 -0.99
CA ARG A 131 14.34 -5.18 -1.34
C ARG A 131 12.91 -4.86 -0.94
N VAL A 132 11.98 -5.78 -1.15
CA VAL A 132 10.60 -5.63 -0.69
C VAL A 132 10.57 -5.53 0.84
N SER A 133 11.25 -6.43 1.53
CA SER A 133 11.30 -6.45 2.99
C SER A 133 11.98 -5.20 3.57
N PHE A 134 13.04 -4.71 2.92
CA PHE A 134 13.71 -3.45 3.27
C PHE A 134 12.76 -2.25 3.13
N ALA A 135 12.05 -2.14 2.01
CA ALA A 135 11.10 -1.06 1.78
C ALA A 135 9.95 -1.10 2.80
N MET A 136 9.43 -2.29 3.10
CA MET A 136 8.43 -2.49 4.15
C MET A 136 8.96 -2.13 5.54
N GLY A 137 10.20 -2.48 5.88
CA GLY A 137 10.84 -2.09 7.13
C GLY A 137 11.01 -0.57 7.26
N ARG A 138 11.38 0.11 6.18
CA ARG A 138 11.52 1.58 6.12
C ARG A 138 10.19 2.30 6.34
N GLN A 139 9.08 1.66 5.94
CA GLN A 139 7.72 2.15 6.11
C GLN A 139 7.03 1.60 7.38
N TYR A 140 7.76 0.92 8.27
CA TYR A 140 7.21 0.31 9.48
C TYR A 140 6.10 -0.74 9.25
N ASN A 141 5.95 -1.22 8.01
CA ASN A 141 5.12 -2.37 7.64
C ASN A 141 5.77 -3.70 8.03
N LEU A 142 7.06 -3.67 8.39
CA LEU A 142 7.83 -4.73 9.03
C LEU A 142 8.67 -4.11 10.16
N PRO A 143 9.23 -4.90 11.09
CA PRO A 143 10.14 -4.37 12.10
C PRO A 143 11.27 -3.54 11.47
N TYR A 144 11.56 -2.36 12.04
CA TYR A 144 12.55 -1.42 11.48
C TYR A 144 13.95 -2.02 11.27
N ILE A 145 14.28 -3.10 11.98
CA ILE A 145 15.53 -3.86 11.78
C ILE A 145 15.71 -4.31 10.31
N PHE A 146 14.61 -4.56 9.59
CA PHE A 146 14.65 -4.92 8.16
C PHE A 146 15.13 -3.77 7.26
N SER A 147 15.06 -2.52 7.70
CA SER A 147 15.64 -1.37 6.98
C SER A 147 17.12 -1.15 7.28
N SER A 148 17.76 -2.01 8.09
CA SER A 148 19.17 -1.86 8.42
C SER A 148 20.07 -2.28 7.25
N ILE A 149 20.95 -1.37 6.84
CA ILE A 149 21.90 -1.59 5.74
C ILE A 149 23.26 -1.99 6.33
N HIS A 150 23.93 -2.97 5.71
CA HIS A 150 25.26 -3.39 6.13
C HIS A 150 26.30 -2.31 5.78
N PRO A 151 27.18 -1.89 6.72
CA PRO A 151 28.07 -0.75 6.53
C PRO A 151 29.11 -0.94 5.41
N LYS A 152 29.57 -2.17 5.18
CA LYS A 152 30.56 -2.51 4.15
C LYS A 152 29.97 -2.83 2.77
N TYR A 153 28.81 -3.47 2.72
CA TYR A 153 28.25 -4.05 1.49
C TYR A 153 27.05 -3.26 0.96
N HIS A 154 26.54 -2.32 1.76
CA HIS A 154 25.37 -1.51 1.43
C HIS A 154 24.11 -2.34 1.08
N THR A 155 23.98 -3.52 1.68
CA THR A 155 22.85 -4.45 1.49
C THR A 155 21.98 -4.59 2.74
N PRO A 156 20.66 -4.88 2.60
CA PRO A 156 19.76 -5.09 3.73
C PRO A 156 19.96 -6.47 4.37
N HIS A 157 21.04 -6.62 5.13
CA HIS A 157 21.52 -7.91 5.66
C HIS A 157 20.48 -8.67 6.51
N PHE A 158 19.72 -7.99 7.38
CA PHE A 158 18.66 -8.66 8.15
C PHE A 158 17.55 -9.22 7.26
N ALA A 159 17.16 -8.48 6.22
CA ALA A 159 16.16 -8.95 5.26
C ALA A 159 16.66 -10.17 4.47
N ILE A 160 17.94 -10.19 4.10
CA ILE A 160 18.58 -11.33 3.42
C ILE A 160 18.61 -12.55 4.33
N ILE A 161 19.07 -12.40 5.57
CA ILE A 161 19.18 -13.52 6.54
C ILE A 161 17.80 -14.10 6.84
N ALA A 162 16.80 -13.25 7.10
CA ALA A 162 15.43 -13.69 7.37
C ALA A 162 14.81 -14.42 6.17
N SER A 163 14.99 -13.89 4.95
CA SER A 163 14.50 -14.54 3.73
C SER A 163 15.20 -15.89 3.50
N GLY A 164 16.53 -15.93 3.70
CA GLY A 164 17.34 -17.16 3.67
C GLY A 164 16.84 -18.23 4.63
N PHE A 165 16.55 -17.82 5.87
CA PHE A 165 16.04 -18.72 6.90
C PHE A 165 14.67 -19.29 6.55
N ILE A 166 13.75 -18.46 6.05
CA ILE A 166 12.42 -18.90 5.60
C ILE A 166 12.55 -19.87 4.42
N MET A 167 13.38 -19.55 3.42
CA MET A 167 13.62 -20.43 2.27
C MET A 167 14.20 -21.78 2.68
N LEU A 168 15.16 -21.80 3.62
CA LEU A 168 15.76 -23.04 4.13
C LEU A 168 14.72 -23.92 4.84
N ILE A 169 13.89 -23.30 5.69
CA ILE A 169 12.77 -23.96 6.37
C ILE A 169 11.79 -24.57 5.37
N MET A 170 11.34 -23.78 4.39
CA MET A 170 10.35 -24.22 3.40
C MET A 170 10.90 -25.33 2.52
N SER A 171 12.15 -25.20 2.05
CA SER A 171 12.83 -26.20 1.25
C SER A 171 13.04 -27.54 2.00
N SER A 172 13.17 -27.50 3.33
CA SER A 172 13.38 -28.70 4.14
C SER A 172 12.11 -29.49 4.47
N TRP A 173 10.94 -28.84 4.49
CA TRP A 173 9.69 -29.45 4.97
C TRP A 173 8.64 -29.66 3.88
N LEU A 174 8.73 -29.01 2.72
CA LEU A 174 7.68 -29.04 1.70
C LEU A 174 8.19 -29.57 0.36
N PRO A 175 7.44 -30.46 -0.32
CA PRO A 175 7.79 -30.91 -1.66
C PRO A 175 7.82 -29.76 -2.67
N VAL A 176 8.81 -29.76 -3.56
CA VAL A 176 9.02 -28.70 -4.57
C VAL A 176 7.77 -28.48 -5.43
N THR A 177 7.09 -29.55 -5.84
CA THR A 177 5.87 -29.45 -6.65
C THR A 177 4.73 -28.74 -5.91
N GLN A 178 4.51 -29.06 -4.63
CA GLN A 178 3.45 -28.42 -3.84
C GLN A 178 3.78 -26.95 -3.56
N LEU A 179 5.05 -26.64 -3.29
CA LEU A 179 5.54 -25.26 -3.16
C LEU A 179 5.30 -24.47 -4.44
N ALA A 180 5.62 -25.04 -5.60
CA ALA A 180 5.46 -24.37 -6.88
C ALA A 180 4.00 -24.03 -7.18
N ILE A 181 3.08 -24.97 -6.97
CA ILE A 181 1.64 -24.73 -7.21
C ILE A 181 1.07 -23.75 -6.17
N ALA A 182 1.43 -23.89 -4.89
CA ALA A 182 0.98 -22.99 -3.83
C ALA A 182 1.49 -21.55 -4.02
N ALA A 183 2.77 -21.39 -4.37
CA ALA A 183 3.34 -20.10 -4.73
C ALA A 183 2.66 -19.51 -5.97
N GLY A 184 2.37 -20.34 -6.99
CA GLY A 184 1.60 -19.93 -8.16
C GLY A 184 0.23 -19.33 -7.79
N VAL A 185 -0.51 -19.97 -6.87
CA VAL A 185 -1.80 -19.44 -6.36
C VAL A 185 -1.60 -18.08 -5.66
N LEU A 186 -0.57 -17.95 -4.81
CA LEU A 186 -0.26 -16.68 -4.12
C LEU A 186 0.05 -15.56 -5.12
N PHE A 187 0.82 -15.84 -6.18
CA PHE A 187 1.13 -14.87 -7.22
C PHE A 187 -0.06 -14.52 -8.10
N LEU A 188 -0.90 -15.50 -8.45
CA LEU A 188 -2.16 -15.22 -9.16
C LEU A 188 -3.04 -14.27 -8.37
N PHE A 189 -3.14 -14.47 -7.05
CA PHE A 189 -3.86 -13.57 -6.16
C PHE A 189 -3.19 -12.20 -6.08
N LEU A 190 -1.88 -12.12 -5.84
CA LEU A 190 -1.12 -10.87 -5.77
C LEU A 190 -1.28 -10.05 -7.06
N PHE A 191 -1.11 -10.66 -8.22
CA PHE A 191 -1.23 -9.93 -9.48
C PHE A 191 -2.68 -9.62 -9.89
N THR A 192 -3.66 -10.30 -9.29
CA THR A 192 -5.06 -9.89 -9.34
C THR A 192 -5.25 -8.58 -8.55
N GLN A 193 -4.69 -8.51 -7.34
CA GLN A 193 -4.70 -7.30 -6.53
C GLN A 193 -3.96 -6.14 -7.21
N VAL A 194 -2.83 -6.39 -7.87
CA VAL A 194 -2.09 -5.36 -8.63
C VAL A 194 -2.96 -4.77 -9.76
N ASN A 195 -3.64 -5.62 -10.54
CA ASN A 195 -4.56 -5.14 -11.58
C ASN A 195 -5.72 -4.32 -10.98
N TRP A 196 -6.28 -4.79 -9.88
CA TRP A 196 -7.35 -4.08 -9.17
C TRP A 196 -6.87 -2.71 -8.63
N ALA A 197 -5.71 -2.68 -7.98
CA ALA A 197 -5.08 -1.46 -7.48
C ALA A 197 -4.80 -0.48 -8.63
N GLY A 198 -4.34 -0.95 -9.80
CA GLY A 198 -4.16 -0.11 -10.98
C GLY A 198 -5.44 0.59 -11.44
N ILE A 199 -6.59 -0.10 -11.39
CA ILE A 199 -7.90 0.49 -11.68
C ILE A 199 -8.26 1.54 -10.61
N GLN A 200 -8.05 1.23 -9.33
CA GLN A 200 -8.39 2.13 -8.21
C GLN A 200 -7.52 3.39 -8.18
N ILE A 201 -6.21 3.27 -8.40
CA ILE A 201 -5.30 4.42 -8.49
C ILE A 201 -5.78 5.39 -9.57
N ARG A 202 -6.18 4.86 -10.74
CA ARG A 202 -6.70 5.70 -11.83
C ARG A 202 -8.03 6.35 -11.47
N ARG A 203 -8.91 5.66 -10.75
CA ARG A 203 -10.20 6.21 -10.27
C ARG A 203 -10.01 7.30 -9.22
N LEU A 204 -9.09 7.12 -8.28
CA LEU A 204 -8.87 8.04 -7.15
C LEU A 204 -8.07 9.28 -7.56
N TYR A 205 -6.98 9.09 -8.29
CA TYR A 205 -6.04 10.16 -8.60
C TYR A 205 -6.25 10.76 -9.98
N GLY A 206 -6.97 10.10 -10.89
CA GLY A 206 -7.33 10.64 -12.20
C GLY A 206 -6.11 11.18 -12.95
N HIS A 207 -6.11 12.48 -13.25
CA HIS A 207 -5.02 13.18 -13.94
C HIS A 207 -4.01 13.86 -13.00
N LYS A 208 -4.14 13.72 -11.68
CA LYS A 208 -3.25 14.35 -10.69
C LYS A 208 -1.86 13.71 -10.64
N LEU A 209 -1.71 12.49 -11.15
CA LEU A 209 -0.45 11.76 -11.23
C LEU A 209 0.10 11.78 -12.66
N ASP A 210 1.41 11.93 -12.79
CA ASP A 210 2.11 11.75 -14.06
C ASP A 210 2.43 10.25 -14.27
N TYR A 211 1.73 9.63 -15.21
CA TYR A 211 1.86 8.21 -15.52
C TYR A 211 2.96 7.99 -16.56
N GLY A 212 4.00 7.23 -16.19
CA GLY A 212 5.09 6.89 -17.11
C GLY A 212 4.63 6.03 -18.30
N PHE A 213 4.08 4.85 -18.01
CA PHE A 213 3.48 3.96 -19.01
C PHE A 213 1.95 4.07 -18.99
N LYS A 214 1.34 4.18 -20.18
CA LYS A 214 -0.11 4.20 -20.34
C LYS A 214 -0.58 2.83 -20.80
N ILE A 215 -1.44 2.21 -20.00
CA ILE A 215 -1.99 0.89 -20.28
C ILE A 215 -2.87 0.98 -21.54
N PRO A 216 -2.59 0.20 -22.60
CA PRO A 216 -3.44 0.17 -23.78
C PRO A 216 -4.82 -0.42 -23.43
N LEU A 217 -5.88 0.08 -24.06
CA LEU A 217 -7.26 -0.41 -23.85
C LEU A 217 -7.71 -0.38 -22.38
N PHE A 218 -7.28 0.61 -21.59
CA PHE A 218 -7.73 0.76 -20.20
C PHE A 218 -9.23 1.07 -20.15
N PRO A 219 -10.04 0.41 -19.27
CA PRO A 219 -9.69 -0.57 -18.23
C PRO A 219 -9.83 -2.04 -18.65
N ILE A 220 -10.07 -2.34 -19.93
CA ILE A 220 -10.33 -3.70 -20.43
C ILE A 220 -9.15 -4.63 -20.13
N MET A 221 -7.91 -4.19 -20.36
CA MET A 221 -6.72 -5.02 -20.12
C MET A 221 -6.56 -5.47 -18.65
N PRO A 222 -6.63 -4.57 -17.65
CA PRO A 222 -6.64 -4.98 -16.24
C PRO A 222 -7.80 -5.92 -15.86
N ILE A 223 -9.01 -5.69 -16.39
CA ILE A 223 -10.18 -6.53 -16.12
C ILE A 223 -9.96 -7.94 -16.68
N LEU A 224 -9.49 -8.05 -17.92
CA LEU A 224 -9.16 -9.34 -18.53
C LEU A 224 -8.09 -10.07 -17.74
N GLY A 225 -7.07 -9.35 -17.25
CA GLY A 225 -6.05 -9.90 -16.38
C GLY A 225 -6.59 -10.40 -15.04
N ILE A 226 -7.57 -9.73 -14.44
CA ILE A 226 -8.26 -10.18 -13.22
C ILE A 226 -9.05 -11.46 -13.51
N CYS A 227 -9.88 -11.46 -14.55
CA CYS A 227 -10.71 -12.61 -14.91
C CYS A 227 -9.85 -13.85 -15.23
N ALA A 228 -8.77 -13.69 -16.01
CA ALA A 228 -7.89 -14.79 -16.37
C ALA A 228 -7.18 -15.39 -15.14
N LYS A 229 -6.62 -14.55 -14.26
CA LYS A 229 -5.89 -15.01 -13.06
C LYS A 229 -6.83 -15.62 -12.02
N ALA A 230 -7.98 -14.99 -11.78
CA ALA A 230 -9.00 -15.51 -10.88
C ALA A 230 -9.58 -16.83 -11.40
N GLY A 231 -9.86 -16.92 -12.71
CA GLY A 231 -10.31 -18.15 -13.34
C GLY A 231 -9.31 -19.29 -13.19
N LEU A 232 -8.02 -19.02 -13.43
CA LEU A 232 -6.97 -20.01 -13.25
C LEU A 232 -6.78 -20.43 -11.78
N ALA A 233 -6.86 -19.47 -10.84
CA ALA A 233 -6.79 -19.76 -9.41
C ALA A 233 -7.96 -20.62 -8.92
N ILE A 234 -9.18 -20.34 -9.37
CA ILE A 234 -10.38 -21.16 -9.07
C ILE A 234 -10.24 -22.54 -9.70
N PHE A 235 -9.72 -22.63 -10.92
CA PHE A 235 -9.47 -23.90 -11.56
C PHE A 235 -8.48 -24.74 -10.74
N LEU A 236 -7.37 -24.15 -10.29
CA LEU A 236 -6.41 -24.83 -9.42
C LEU A 236 -7.00 -25.27 -8.07
N LEU A 237 -7.96 -24.52 -7.51
CA LEU A 237 -8.67 -24.92 -6.28
C LEU A 237 -9.39 -26.26 -6.43
N ILE A 238 -9.97 -26.52 -7.60
CA ILE A 238 -10.73 -27.75 -7.87
C ILE A 238 -9.81 -28.96 -8.03
N TYR A 239 -8.64 -28.78 -8.66
CA TYR A 239 -7.75 -29.88 -9.00
C TYR A 239 -6.66 -30.16 -7.94
N ASP A 240 -6.18 -29.13 -7.25
CA ASP A 240 -5.19 -29.27 -6.18
C ASP A 240 -5.55 -28.40 -4.95
N PRO A 241 -6.55 -28.84 -4.16
CA PRO A 241 -7.03 -28.09 -3.00
C PRO A 241 -5.96 -27.96 -1.90
N LEU A 242 -4.96 -28.84 -1.87
CA LEU A 242 -3.89 -28.80 -0.88
C LEU A 242 -3.03 -27.55 -1.04
N SER A 243 -2.63 -27.19 -2.27
CA SER A 243 -1.87 -25.96 -2.52
C SER A 243 -2.65 -24.70 -2.17
N TRP A 244 -3.97 -24.70 -2.32
CA TRP A 244 -4.82 -23.62 -1.83
C TRP A 244 -4.84 -23.54 -0.31
N ALA A 245 -4.92 -24.67 0.39
CA ALA A 245 -4.84 -24.70 1.84
C ALA A 245 -3.50 -24.13 2.34
N ILE A 246 -2.38 -24.51 1.71
CA ILE A 246 -1.05 -23.95 2.00
C ILE A 246 -1.04 -22.42 1.80
N ALA A 247 -1.56 -21.95 0.66
CA ALA A 247 -1.64 -20.51 0.36
C ALA A 247 -2.48 -19.74 1.40
N ILE A 248 -3.65 -20.26 1.77
CA ILE A 248 -4.53 -19.64 2.79
C ILE A 248 -3.82 -19.59 4.14
N VAL A 249 -3.23 -20.70 4.59
CA VAL A 249 -2.49 -20.75 5.87
C VAL A 249 -1.36 -19.72 5.87
N TRP A 250 -0.63 -19.59 4.77
CA TRP A 250 0.45 -18.62 4.63
C TRP A 250 -0.05 -17.16 4.70
N ILE A 251 -1.15 -16.86 4.02
CA ILE A 251 -1.81 -15.54 4.10
C ILE A 251 -2.28 -15.25 5.53
N LEU A 252 -2.89 -16.23 6.21
CA LEU A 252 -3.36 -16.08 7.58
C LEU A 252 -2.21 -15.84 8.56
N ILE A 253 -1.07 -16.50 8.40
CA ILE A 253 0.14 -16.24 9.18
C ILE A 253 0.60 -14.80 8.96
N GLY A 254 0.74 -14.38 7.70
CA GLY A 254 1.15 -13.01 7.36
C GLY A 254 0.19 -11.95 7.91
N PHE A 255 -1.12 -12.17 7.76
CA PHE A 255 -2.16 -11.28 8.30
C PHE A 255 -2.17 -11.23 9.83
N SER A 256 -1.96 -12.37 10.49
CA SER A 256 -1.89 -12.43 11.96
C SER A 256 -0.68 -11.67 12.49
N LEU A 257 0.49 -11.86 11.87
CA LEU A 257 1.69 -11.08 12.20
C LEU A 257 1.48 -9.58 11.97
N TYR A 258 0.82 -9.22 10.87
CA TYR A 258 0.47 -7.83 10.57
C TYR A 258 -0.43 -7.22 11.65
N LYS A 259 -1.56 -7.86 11.97
CA LYS A 259 -2.54 -7.33 12.93
C LYS A 259 -2.02 -7.29 14.38
N LEU A 260 -1.27 -8.30 14.80
CA LEU A 260 -0.82 -8.42 16.19
C LEU A 260 0.38 -7.51 16.52
N TYR A 261 1.29 -7.33 15.57
CA TYR A 261 2.56 -6.66 15.83
C TYR A 261 2.74 -5.36 15.03
N ILE A 262 2.44 -5.41 13.73
CA ILE A 262 2.79 -4.33 12.81
C ILE A 262 1.79 -3.18 12.94
N ALA A 263 0.48 -3.45 12.89
CA ALA A 263 -0.55 -2.43 12.93
C ALA A 263 -0.45 -1.48 14.15
N LYS A 264 -0.02 -1.99 15.31
CA LYS A 264 0.20 -1.17 16.51
C LYS A 264 1.41 -0.26 16.40
N LYS A 265 2.52 -0.75 15.83
CA LYS A 265 3.76 0.03 15.64
C LYS A 265 3.70 0.98 14.44
N GLU A 266 2.93 0.62 13.43
CA GLU A 266 2.68 1.40 12.22
C GLU A 266 2.12 2.78 12.59
N ILE A 267 1.07 2.82 13.42
CA ILE A 267 0.40 4.05 13.84
C ILE A 267 1.36 5.02 14.56
N GLU A 268 2.21 4.51 15.46
CA GLU A 268 3.18 5.32 16.22
C GLU A 268 4.25 6.01 15.33
N HIS A 269 4.49 5.51 14.11
CA HIS A 269 5.63 5.92 13.28
C HIS A 269 5.27 6.62 11.96
N TYR A 270 4.02 6.57 11.49
CA TYR A 270 3.59 7.32 10.29
C TYR A 270 3.48 8.83 10.55
N ALA A 271 3.37 9.22 11.81
CA ALA A 271 3.36 10.62 12.21
C ALA A 271 4.01 10.78 13.61
N PRO A 272 5.34 10.62 13.75
CA PRO A 272 6.00 10.73 15.04
C PRO A 272 5.77 12.11 15.65
N LEU A 273 5.36 12.12 16.91
CA LEU A 273 5.32 13.32 17.75
C LEU A 273 6.76 13.71 18.09
N VAL A 274 7.25 14.79 17.47
CA VAL A 274 8.60 15.32 17.74
C VAL A 274 8.60 16.22 18.98
N ALA A 275 7.48 16.88 19.22
CA ALA A 275 7.25 17.62 20.44
C ALA A 275 5.82 17.35 20.91
N ASN A 276 5.69 16.87 22.14
CA ASN A 276 4.44 16.82 22.87
C ASN A 276 4.65 17.58 24.17
N LYS A 277 4.04 18.77 24.26
CA LYS A 277 3.91 19.49 25.52
C LYS A 277 2.46 19.43 25.91
N GLU A 278 2.15 18.59 26.89
CA GLU A 278 0.80 18.50 27.43
C GLU A 278 0.41 19.80 28.15
N PRO A 279 -0.88 20.17 28.13
CA PRO A 279 -1.37 21.30 28.91
C PRO A 279 -1.20 21.05 30.42
N SER A 280 -1.21 22.13 31.21
CA SER A 280 -0.97 22.09 32.66
C SER A 280 -1.99 21.26 33.45
N GLN A 281 -3.20 21.09 32.90
CA GLN A 281 -4.25 20.25 33.48
C GLN A 281 -5.02 19.57 32.36
N ARG A 282 -5.16 18.24 32.46
CA ARG A 282 -5.87 17.44 31.47
C ARG A 282 -7.38 17.51 31.68
N LYS A 283 -8.14 17.86 30.64
CA LYS A 283 -9.62 17.98 30.71
C LYS A 283 -10.34 16.97 29.83
N ASP A 284 -11.61 16.71 30.14
CA ASP A 284 -12.44 15.71 29.44
C ASP A 284 -12.82 16.17 28.02
N TYR A 285 -13.05 17.47 27.82
CA TYR A 285 -13.37 18.05 26.51
C TYR A 285 -12.10 18.63 25.86
N ARG A 286 -11.68 18.04 24.75
CA ARG A 286 -10.41 18.34 24.08
C ARG A 286 -10.63 18.92 22.70
N ILE A 287 -10.09 20.11 22.48
CA ILE A 287 -10.19 20.82 21.21
C ILE A 287 -8.81 20.84 20.56
N MET A 288 -8.72 20.39 19.31
CA MET A 288 -7.50 20.48 18.52
C MET A 288 -7.63 21.55 17.45
N VAL A 289 -6.64 22.43 17.36
CA VAL A 289 -6.55 23.43 16.28
C VAL A 289 -5.40 23.05 15.34
N VAL A 290 -5.70 22.85 14.06
CA VAL A 290 -4.65 22.64 13.04
C VAL A 290 -3.97 23.98 12.77
N PHE A 291 -2.70 24.06 13.11
CA PHE A 291 -1.94 25.29 13.07
C PHE A 291 -1.62 25.72 11.63
N ASN A 292 -1.97 26.97 11.30
CA ASN A 292 -1.59 27.62 10.05
C ASN A 292 -1.09 29.04 10.35
N LYS A 293 0.15 29.37 9.95
CA LYS A 293 0.78 30.68 10.24
C LYS A 293 -0.08 31.90 9.88
N LYS A 294 -0.93 31.79 8.85
CA LYS A 294 -1.78 32.90 8.39
C LYS A 294 -2.99 33.15 9.29
N ASN A 295 -3.58 32.09 9.84
CA ASN A 295 -4.93 32.11 10.42
C ASN A 295 -4.97 31.66 11.89
N ALA A 296 -3.83 31.22 12.45
CA ALA A 296 -3.75 30.62 13.78
C ALA A 296 -4.40 31.45 14.89
N GLY A 297 -4.14 32.77 14.95
CA GLY A 297 -4.69 33.64 16.00
C GLY A 297 -6.22 33.62 16.05
N ASN A 298 -6.87 33.69 14.89
CA ASN A 298 -8.33 33.71 14.78
C ASN A 298 -8.95 32.34 15.10
N LEU A 299 -8.32 31.24 14.65
CA LEU A 299 -8.77 29.89 14.97
C LEU A 299 -8.65 29.59 16.47
N VAL A 300 -7.56 30.03 17.10
CA VAL A 300 -7.35 29.88 18.55
C VAL A 300 -8.36 30.73 19.33
N LYS A 301 -8.73 31.93 18.85
CA LYS A 301 -9.77 32.75 19.48
C LYS A 301 -11.12 32.04 19.51
N ILE A 302 -11.51 31.38 18.42
CA ILE A 302 -12.71 30.54 18.35
C ILE A 302 -12.61 29.36 19.31
N ALA A 303 -11.50 28.62 19.26
CA ALA A 303 -11.30 27.47 20.13
C ALA A 303 -11.30 27.85 21.62
N SER A 304 -10.77 29.02 21.97
CA SER A 304 -10.74 29.57 23.34
C SER A 304 -12.14 29.88 23.87
N ALA A 305 -13.01 30.45 23.04
CA ALA A 305 -14.40 30.68 23.41
C ALA A 305 -15.14 29.36 23.72
N ILE A 306 -14.96 28.33 22.87
CA ILE A 306 -15.58 27.02 23.06
C ILE A 306 -14.98 26.30 24.28
N ALA A 307 -13.65 26.35 24.46
CA ALA A 307 -12.98 25.74 25.60
C ALA A 307 -13.41 26.35 26.94
N LYS A 308 -13.64 27.67 27.00
CA LYS A 308 -14.11 28.33 28.23
C LYS A 308 -15.54 27.91 28.60
N ASP A 309 -16.42 27.74 27.62
CA ASP A 309 -17.81 27.32 27.84
C ASP A 309 -17.91 25.85 28.26
N LYS A 310 -17.13 24.97 27.62
CA LYS A 310 -17.17 23.51 27.86
C LYS A 310 -16.18 23.01 28.93
N ASP A 311 -15.51 23.92 29.62
CA ASP A 311 -14.37 23.61 30.50
C ASP A 311 -13.36 22.66 29.84
N GLY A 312 -12.93 22.99 28.63
CA GLY A 312 -12.06 22.17 27.79
C GLY A 312 -10.60 22.64 27.75
N GLU A 313 -9.74 21.78 27.21
CA GLU A 313 -8.35 22.10 26.88
C GLU A 313 -8.15 22.28 25.37
N ILE A 314 -7.10 23.01 25.01
CA ILE A 314 -6.76 23.30 23.62
C ILE A 314 -5.39 22.76 23.31
N SER A 315 -5.29 21.96 22.25
CA SER A 315 -4.05 21.48 21.69
C SER A 315 -3.83 22.05 20.29
N LEU A 316 -2.68 22.66 20.06
CA LEU A 316 -2.29 23.16 18.74
C LEU A 316 -1.44 22.10 18.03
N LEU A 317 -1.89 21.67 16.86
CA LEU A 317 -1.18 20.69 16.02
C LEU A 317 -0.47 21.39 14.87
N SER A 318 0.87 21.35 14.87
CA SER A 318 1.69 21.78 13.74
C SER A 318 2.22 20.56 12.98
N ILE A 319 2.06 20.58 11.66
CA ILE A 319 2.40 19.45 10.80
C ILE A 319 3.50 19.87 9.84
N VAL A 320 4.61 19.14 9.85
CA VAL A 320 5.72 19.31 8.92
C VAL A 320 5.66 18.19 7.89
N THR A 321 5.37 18.55 6.64
CA THR A 321 5.30 17.60 5.54
C THR A 321 6.69 17.33 4.98
N ILE A 322 7.09 16.06 4.97
CA ILE A 322 8.38 15.59 4.46
C ILE A 322 8.15 14.83 3.14
N PRO A 323 9.00 15.01 2.11
CA PRO A 323 8.93 14.21 0.89
C PRO A 323 9.00 12.70 1.17
N ILE A 324 8.20 11.91 0.46
CA ILE A 324 8.10 10.43 0.62
C ILE A 324 9.46 9.72 0.46
N GLN A 325 10.42 10.33 -0.22
CA GLN A 325 11.76 9.77 -0.43
C GLN A 325 12.64 9.80 0.84
N ILE A 326 12.30 10.62 1.84
CA ILE A 326 13.11 10.81 3.05
C ILE A 326 12.45 10.06 4.21
N PRO A 327 13.12 9.07 4.85
CA PRO A 327 12.56 8.41 6.02
C PRO A 327 12.25 9.40 7.16
N LEU A 328 11.08 9.26 7.79
CA LEU A 328 10.68 10.10 8.93
C LEU A 328 11.69 10.02 10.09
N SER A 329 12.35 8.88 10.28
CA SER A 329 13.40 8.68 11.30
C SER A 329 14.62 9.59 11.11
N MET A 330 14.93 10.00 9.87
CA MET A 330 16.05 10.89 9.56
C MET A 330 15.64 12.37 9.54
N SER A 331 14.39 12.68 9.90
CA SER A 331 13.80 13.99 9.67
C SER A 331 13.70 14.87 10.91
N GLN A 332 14.30 14.46 12.04
CA GLN A 332 14.26 15.21 13.30
C GLN A 332 14.78 16.65 13.16
N GLY A 333 15.83 16.88 12.36
CA GLY A 333 16.36 18.22 12.10
C GLY A 333 15.43 19.17 11.35
N PHE A 334 14.40 18.64 10.65
CA PHE A 334 13.40 19.48 9.97
C PHE A 334 12.34 20.05 10.94
N ALA A 335 12.26 19.53 12.16
CA ALA A 335 11.32 20.01 13.16
C ALA A 335 11.79 21.30 13.85
N GLU A 336 13.10 21.52 14.01
CA GLU A 336 13.66 22.66 14.75
C GLU A 336 13.15 24.04 14.25
N PRO A 337 13.14 24.36 12.94
CA PRO A 337 12.65 25.65 12.46
C PRO A 337 11.14 25.84 12.71
N THR A 338 10.40 24.73 12.70
CA THR A 338 8.95 24.73 12.95
C THR A 338 8.68 24.90 14.44
N MET A 339 9.47 24.29 15.31
CA MET A 339 9.40 24.50 16.76
C MET A 339 9.61 25.97 17.11
N HIS A 340 10.65 26.61 16.56
CA HIS A 340 10.87 28.05 16.76
C HIS A 340 9.71 28.91 16.26
N SER A 341 9.19 28.61 15.06
CA SER A 341 8.06 29.36 14.49
C SER A 341 6.81 29.31 15.37
N VAL A 342 6.60 28.20 16.08
CA VAL A 342 5.43 28.07 16.94
C VAL A 342 5.67 28.57 18.35
N GLU A 343 6.90 28.47 18.88
CA GLU A 343 7.26 29.20 20.10
C GLU A 343 7.11 30.72 19.94
N GLU A 344 7.44 31.26 18.77
CA GLU A 344 7.29 32.68 18.48
C GLU A 344 5.81 33.11 18.51
N ILE A 345 4.92 32.31 17.89
CA ILE A 345 3.48 32.58 17.88
C ILE A 345 2.83 32.26 19.24
N LYS A 346 3.41 31.35 20.02
CA LYS A 346 3.00 31.14 21.42
C LYS A 346 3.12 32.43 22.21
N LYS A 347 4.20 33.20 22.02
CA LYS A 347 4.39 34.49 22.71
C LYS A 347 3.36 35.54 22.29
N SER A 348 2.73 35.41 21.11
CA SER A 348 1.72 36.35 20.63
C SER A 348 0.28 35.95 20.97
N LEU A 349 0.05 34.75 21.52
CA LEU A 349 -1.28 34.26 21.90
C LEU A 349 -1.59 34.55 23.38
N PRO A 350 -2.80 35.06 23.70
CA PRO A 350 -3.28 35.16 25.08
C PRO A 350 -3.40 33.77 25.72
N ASP A 351 -3.02 33.64 27.00
CA ASP A 351 -3.11 32.40 27.81
C ASP A 351 -2.35 31.18 27.26
N ALA A 352 -1.34 31.41 26.42
CA ALA A 352 -0.60 30.35 25.74
C ALA A 352 0.15 29.37 26.67
N ALA A 353 0.27 29.68 27.96
CA ALA A 353 0.82 28.76 28.96
C ALA A 353 -0.03 27.50 29.17
N ASN A 354 -1.34 27.58 28.89
CA ASN A 354 -2.30 26.50 29.14
C ASN A 354 -2.63 25.64 27.91
N TYR A 355 -2.05 25.95 26.74
CA TYR A 355 -2.29 25.19 25.52
C TYR A 355 -1.29 24.05 25.36
N GLY A 356 -1.81 22.88 25.03
CA GLY A 356 -1.02 21.75 24.56
C GLY A 356 -0.41 22.04 23.19
N TYR A 357 0.78 21.53 22.94
CA TYR A 357 1.45 21.70 21.65
C TYR A 357 2.00 20.39 21.11
N LEU A 358 1.62 20.10 19.87
CA LEU A 358 1.92 18.86 19.17
C LEU A 358 2.60 19.21 17.84
N VAL A 359 3.81 18.69 17.63
CA VAL A 359 4.49 18.75 16.33
C VAL A 359 4.59 17.37 15.76
N ARG A 360 4.02 17.14 14.58
CA ARG A 360 4.17 15.89 13.84
C ARG A 360 4.94 16.09 12.55
N LEU A 361 5.84 15.16 12.30
CA LEU A 361 6.50 14.97 11.01
C LEU A 361 5.71 13.92 10.23
N THR A 362 5.36 14.15 8.97
CA THR A 362 4.60 13.17 8.19
C THR A 362 4.80 13.33 6.69
N HIS A 363 4.46 12.30 5.91
CA HIS A 363 4.36 12.38 4.46
C HIS A 363 2.99 12.88 3.97
N ASP A 364 1.93 12.69 4.76
CA ASP A 364 0.56 13.09 4.44
C ASP A 364 -0.05 13.83 5.65
N THR A 365 -0.44 15.08 5.43
CA THR A 365 -1.02 15.92 6.48
C THR A 365 -2.31 15.35 7.06
N THR A 366 -3.10 14.66 6.23
CA THR A 366 -4.37 14.07 6.65
C THR A 366 -4.17 12.95 7.66
N ASP A 367 -3.17 12.09 7.42
CA ASP A 367 -2.87 10.97 8.30
C ASP A 367 -2.36 11.45 9.66
N ALA A 368 -1.54 12.50 9.68
CA ALA A 368 -1.13 13.12 10.94
C ALA A 368 -2.30 13.72 11.72
N ILE A 369 -3.27 14.36 11.05
CA ILE A 369 -4.47 14.88 11.72
C ILE A 369 -5.29 13.73 12.32
N LEU A 370 -5.61 12.71 11.53
CA LEU A 370 -6.42 11.56 11.98
C LEU A 370 -5.76 10.81 13.13
N ALA A 371 -4.46 10.51 13.01
CA ALA A 371 -3.69 9.87 14.08
C ALA A 371 -3.68 10.72 15.35
N THR A 372 -3.54 12.05 15.23
CA THR A 372 -3.59 12.93 16.41
C THR A 372 -4.98 12.96 17.05
N VAL A 373 -6.04 13.01 16.25
CA VAL A 373 -7.43 12.95 16.75
C VAL A 373 -7.65 11.69 17.57
N GLU A 374 -7.21 10.54 17.07
CA GLU A 374 -7.39 9.24 17.73
C GLU A 374 -6.48 9.10 18.97
N GLU A 375 -5.18 9.38 18.86
CA GLU A 375 -4.22 9.23 19.96
C GLU A 375 -4.50 10.19 21.13
N GLN A 376 -4.88 11.43 20.83
CA GLN A 376 -5.18 12.43 21.85
C GLN A 376 -6.65 12.41 22.28
N GLY A 377 -7.49 11.59 21.65
CA GLY A 377 -8.92 11.49 21.92
C GLY A 377 -9.63 12.85 21.83
N ILE A 378 -9.40 13.57 20.73
CA ILE A 378 -9.95 14.91 20.47
C ILE A 378 -11.47 14.84 20.27
N ASN A 379 -12.21 15.76 20.88
CA ASN A 379 -13.66 15.87 20.71
C ASN A 379 -14.03 16.79 19.55
N LEU A 380 -13.29 17.90 19.39
CA LEU A 380 -13.54 18.91 18.37
C LEU A 380 -12.25 19.29 17.62
N LEU A 381 -12.25 19.12 16.30
CA LEU A 381 -11.20 19.56 15.39
C LEU A 381 -11.55 20.90 14.76
N VAL A 382 -10.73 21.93 14.96
CA VAL A 382 -10.88 23.25 14.35
C VAL A 382 -9.81 23.46 13.28
N MET A 383 -10.22 23.75 12.05
CA MET A 383 -9.30 23.95 10.92
C MET A 383 -9.88 24.90 9.86
N ASP A 384 -9.07 25.29 8.87
CA ASP A 384 -9.53 26.11 7.75
C ASP A 384 -10.53 25.36 6.87
N PHE A 385 -11.62 26.02 6.50
CA PHE A 385 -12.66 25.45 5.64
C PHE A 385 -12.14 25.01 4.26
N TYR A 386 -11.17 25.72 3.68
CA TYR A 386 -10.64 25.36 2.36
C TYR A 386 -9.81 24.08 2.39
N ASP A 387 -9.09 23.85 3.49
CA ASP A 387 -8.33 22.63 3.72
C ASP A 387 -9.29 21.45 3.99
N LEU A 388 -10.41 21.70 4.67
CA LEU A 388 -11.43 20.69 4.96
C LEU A 388 -12.26 20.29 3.72
N ARG A 389 -12.75 21.27 2.94
CA ARG A 389 -13.72 21.06 1.84
C ARG A 389 -13.27 20.01 0.82
N ASN A 390 -11.97 19.95 0.53
CA ASN A 390 -11.41 19.06 -0.49
C ASN A 390 -10.90 17.73 0.08
N ASN A 391 -10.97 17.52 1.40
CA ASN A 391 -10.37 16.38 2.07
C ASN A 391 -11.43 15.32 2.43
N ARG A 392 -11.76 14.46 1.45
CA ARG A 392 -12.72 13.35 1.65
C ARG A 392 -12.28 12.37 2.74
N LYS A 393 -10.97 12.18 2.92
CA LYS A 393 -10.42 11.23 3.90
C LYS A 393 -10.70 11.70 5.33
N LEU A 394 -10.46 12.99 5.63
CA LEU A 394 -10.85 13.59 6.92
C LEU A 394 -12.35 13.48 7.19
N LEU A 395 -13.18 13.82 6.21
CA LEU A 395 -14.64 13.82 6.35
C LEU A 395 -15.24 12.42 6.56
N THR A 396 -14.54 11.37 6.14
CA THR A 396 -15.04 9.99 6.21
C THR A 396 -14.49 9.22 7.41
N LEU A 397 -13.25 9.51 7.82
CA LEU A 397 -12.52 8.70 8.81
C LEU A 397 -12.35 9.38 10.18
N SER A 398 -12.67 10.68 10.32
CA SER A 398 -12.58 11.35 11.61
C SER A 398 -13.56 10.76 12.63
N THR A 399 -13.08 10.53 13.84
CA THR A 399 -13.87 10.08 15.00
C THR A 399 -14.39 11.24 15.86
N CYS A 400 -14.02 12.48 15.51
CA CYS A 400 -14.39 13.70 16.23
C CYS A 400 -15.29 14.63 15.40
N ASP A 401 -15.95 15.59 16.07
CA ASP A 401 -16.67 16.66 15.41
C ASP A 401 -15.66 17.63 14.76
N ILE A 402 -15.98 18.16 13.57
CA ILE A 402 -15.09 19.04 12.81
C ILE A 402 -15.74 20.40 12.59
N LEU A 403 -15.04 21.46 12.97
CA LEU A 403 -15.40 22.85 12.71
C LEU A 403 -14.46 23.44 11.63
N GLY A 404 -14.97 23.54 10.41
CA GLY A 404 -14.29 24.23 9.32
C GLY A 404 -14.58 25.74 9.35
N VAL A 405 -13.56 26.55 9.58
CA VAL A 405 -13.69 28.00 9.73
C VAL A 405 -13.21 28.70 8.46
N HIS A 406 -14.05 29.59 7.91
CA HIS A 406 -13.66 30.49 6.84
C HIS A 406 -13.50 31.91 7.39
N ILE A 407 -12.27 32.43 7.43
CA ILE A 407 -11.95 33.74 8.01
C ILE A 407 -12.00 34.82 6.92
N LYS A 408 -12.72 35.91 7.19
CA LYS A 408 -12.77 37.14 6.37
C LYS A 408 -12.02 38.30 7.05
N LYS A 409 -11.85 39.42 6.33
CA LYS A 409 -11.08 40.60 6.78
C LYS A 409 -11.67 41.28 8.03
N GLU A 410 -12.99 41.23 8.24
CA GLU A 410 -13.68 41.87 9.37
C GLU A 410 -14.01 40.88 10.51
N PHE A 411 -13.11 39.94 10.79
CA PHE A 411 -13.35 38.82 11.72
C PHE A 411 -13.86 39.22 13.12
N GLU A 412 -13.32 40.30 13.71
CA GLU A 412 -13.74 40.71 15.06
C GLU A 412 -15.18 41.25 15.09
N LYS A 413 -15.61 41.94 14.04
CA LYS A 413 -16.96 42.47 13.91
C LYS A 413 -17.97 41.38 13.56
N GLU A 414 -17.53 40.35 12.83
CA GLU A 414 -18.36 39.17 12.56
C GLU A 414 -18.59 38.34 13.82
N LEU A 415 -17.61 38.25 14.72
CA LEU A 415 -17.74 37.52 15.99
C LEU A 415 -18.78 38.11 16.94
N SER A 416 -19.11 39.41 16.86
CA SER A 416 -20.11 40.04 17.74
C SER A 416 -21.56 39.75 17.33
N HIS A 417 -21.79 39.31 16.08
CA HIS A 417 -23.11 39.02 15.52
C HIS A 417 -23.11 37.65 14.85
N VAL A 418 -23.56 36.64 15.59
CA VAL A 418 -23.54 35.25 15.14
C VAL A 418 -24.90 34.87 14.58
N VAL A 419 -24.93 34.46 13.31
CA VAL A 419 -26.13 33.91 12.67
C VAL A 419 -25.98 32.40 12.56
N VAL A 420 -26.91 31.66 13.15
CA VAL A 420 -26.94 30.19 13.08
C VAL A 420 -28.04 29.75 12.14
N SER A 421 -27.65 29.07 11.06
CA SER A 421 -28.60 28.35 10.22
C SER A 421 -28.98 27.04 10.90
N TYR A 422 -30.20 26.94 11.39
CA TYR A 422 -30.71 25.76 12.10
C TYR A 422 -31.80 25.06 11.29
N ASP A 423 -31.69 23.74 11.15
CA ASP A 423 -32.81 22.92 10.69
C ASP A 423 -33.06 21.74 11.64
N LYS A 424 -32.48 20.56 11.38
CA LYS A 424 -32.50 19.40 12.29
C LYS A 424 -31.23 18.57 12.13
N GLY A 425 -30.79 17.96 13.22
CA GLY A 425 -29.71 16.97 13.24
C GLY A 425 -28.38 17.50 13.79
N ARG A 426 -27.44 16.57 13.96
CA ARG A 426 -26.19 16.76 14.72
C ARG A 426 -25.37 17.99 14.31
N HIS A 427 -25.33 18.32 13.02
CA HIS A 427 -24.58 19.50 12.55
C HIS A 427 -25.24 20.83 12.96
N SER A 428 -26.57 20.90 12.94
CA SER A 428 -27.31 22.07 13.40
C SER A 428 -27.20 22.24 14.92
N ASP A 429 -27.22 21.12 15.66
CA ASP A 429 -27.06 21.12 17.12
C ASP A 429 -25.65 21.61 17.51
N LEU A 430 -24.59 21.10 16.85
CA LEU A 430 -23.22 21.58 17.05
C LEU A 430 -23.08 23.07 16.70
N GLY A 431 -23.75 23.55 15.65
CA GLY A 431 -23.78 24.96 15.28
C GLY A 431 -24.38 25.86 16.37
N LEU A 432 -25.45 25.40 17.04
CA LEU A 432 -26.03 26.10 18.19
C LEU A 432 -25.11 26.07 19.41
N GLU A 433 -24.46 24.93 19.69
CA GLU A 433 -23.52 24.82 20.80
C GLU A 433 -22.35 25.80 20.65
N VAL A 434 -21.77 25.88 19.45
CA VAL A 434 -20.68 26.83 19.16
C VAL A 434 -21.15 28.27 19.29
N ALA A 435 -22.35 28.60 18.79
CA ALA A 435 -22.90 29.94 18.92
C ALA A 435 -23.23 30.33 20.36
N SER A 436 -23.72 29.39 21.16
CA SER A 436 -23.94 29.56 22.59
C SER A 436 -22.63 29.88 23.31
N ALA A 437 -21.57 29.14 23.00
CA ALA A 437 -20.24 29.39 23.56
C ALA A 437 -19.74 30.80 23.23
N PHE A 438 -19.94 31.28 21.99
CA PHE A 438 -19.60 32.66 21.63
C PHE A 438 -20.43 33.69 22.40
N SER A 439 -21.74 33.46 22.57
CA SER A 439 -22.59 34.37 23.34
C SER A 439 -22.15 34.47 24.80
N ASN A 440 -21.90 33.32 25.45
CA ASN A 440 -21.50 33.24 26.86
C ASN A 440 -20.13 33.86 27.15
N THR A 441 -19.17 33.72 26.22
CA THR A 441 -17.77 34.09 26.49
C THR A 441 -17.33 35.40 25.82
N LEU A 442 -17.90 35.75 24.67
CA LEU A 442 -17.55 36.94 23.91
C LEU A 442 -18.66 38.01 23.92
N GLY A 443 -19.81 37.73 24.54
CA GLY A 443 -20.96 38.64 24.57
C GLY A 443 -21.63 38.82 23.21
N SER A 444 -21.46 37.84 22.30
CA SER A 444 -22.01 37.90 20.95
C SER A 444 -23.53 37.82 20.95
N SER A 445 -24.17 38.65 20.12
CA SER A 445 -25.60 38.55 19.84
C SER A 445 -25.86 37.38 18.88
N MET A 446 -26.85 36.55 19.20
CA MET A 446 -27.18 35.36 18.41
C MET A 446 -28.51 35.53 17.69
N ARG A 447 -28.54 35.21 16.39
CA ARG A 447 -29.77 35.12 15.60
C ARG A 447 -29.87 33.73 14.98
N ILE A 448 -30.95 33.02 15.28
CA ILE A 448 -31.21 31.71 14.69
C ILE A 448 -32.10 31.92 13.47
N VAL A 449 -31.72 31.33 12.34
CA VAL A 449 -32.45 31.37 11.08
C VAL A 449 -32.75 29.94 10.66
N ARG A 450 -34.02 29.65 10.39
CA ARG A 450 -34.46 28.37 9.87
C ARG A 450 -35.11 28.57 8.52
N GLY A 451 -34.60 27.89 7.50
CA GLY A 451 -35.25 27.82 6.20
C GLY A 451 -36.44 26.87 6.29
N VAL A 452 -37.64 27.37 6.01
CA VAL A 452 -38.84 26.53 5.88
C VAL A 452 -39.05 26.29 4.39
N VAL A 453 -39.11 25.02 3.99
CA VAL A 453 -39.50 24.65 2.62
C VAL A 453 -40.99 24.34 2.68
N GLU A 454 -41.82 25.24 2.16
CA GLU A 454 -43.25 24.96 1.96
C GLU A 454 -43.42 23.94 0.83
N SER A 455 -44.28 22.94 1.07
CA SER A 455 -44.71 22.03 0.01
C SER A 455 -45.55 22.82 -1.01
N PRO A 456 -45.39 22.60 -2.33
CA PRO A 456 -46.23 23.24 -3.35
C PRO A 456 -47.74 22.97 -3.22
N GLU A 457 -48.15 22.09 -2.31
CA GLU A 457 -49.54 21.66 -2.10
C GLU A 457 -50.33 22.52 -1.09
N GLU A 458 -49.70 23.51 -0.44
CA GLU A 458 -50.34 24.36 0.59
C GLU A 458 -50.53 25.85 0.19
N ILE A 459 -50.39 26.19 -1.11
CA ILE A 459 -50.71 27.52 -1.69
C ILE A 459 -51.86 27.38 -2.68
#